data_AF-A0A3A9EUS1-F1
#
_entry.id   AF-A0A3A9EUS1-F1
#
_cell.length_a   1.000
_cell.length_b   1.000
_cell.length_c   1.000
_cell.angle_alpha   90.00
_cell.angle_beta   90.00
_cell.angle_gamma   90.00
#
_symmetry.space_group_name_H-M   'P 1'
#
loop_
_entity.id
_entity.type
_entity.pdbx_description
1 polymer ?
#
loop_
_entity_poly.entity_id
_entity_poly.type
_entity_poly.pdbx_seq_one_letter_code
_entity_poly.pdbx_strand_id
1 'polypeptide(L)'
;MKRKNLYGLLMRVGVMLEAAALICLIATGVTSRKGKEEETKQTSAGGIWEVLEKHQRGEIVETQSGDYIKWVDFTVPADAMTKAYQYDVDSYGQEIHLNWIELLAYAAARQGGDFGKAAMKNIDECADELQKGRTMEILTEKLKYYPYYLEAYTAVLGGFVGEYEMDGEKRYGLKAYSPIAAGFYYTDYDDFGASRSYGYARPHLGHDMMGQIGTPIEIICGTCASKNDVQVFAF
;
A
#
# COMPACT_ATOMS: atom_id res chain seq x y z
N MET A 1 -49.55 -73.40 7.37
CA MET A 1 -48.09 -73.53 7.14
C MET A 1 -47.81 -73.03 5.72
N LYS A 2 -47.61 -71.73 5.48
CA LYS A 2 -46.29 -71.06 5.34
C LYS A 2 -46.45 -69.55 5.66
N ARG A 3 -46.40 -69.18 6.94
CA ARG A 3 -46.08 -67.78 7.34
C ARG A 3 -44.58 -67.62 7.24
N LYS A 4 -44.07 -67.43 6.03
CA LYS A 4 -42.65 -67.11 5.79
C LYS A 4 -42.58 -66.10 4.65
N ASN A 5 -41.89 -64.99 4.91
CA ASN A 5 -41.40 -63.98 3.96
C ASN A 5 -42.13 -62.64 3.84
N LEU A 6 -42.98 -62.23 4.80
CA LEU A 6 -43.48 -60.84 4.81
C LEU A 6 -42.47 -59.87 5.44
N TYR A 7 -41.90 -60.23 6.60
CA TYR A 7 -40.86 -59.43 7.27
C TYR A 7 -39.55 -59.33 6.47
N GLY A 8 -39.15 -60.40 5.79
CA GLY A 8 -37.95 -60.39 4.93
C GLY A 8 -38.11 -59.54 3.66
N LEU A 9 -39.35 -59.40 3.16
CA LEU A 9 -39.66 -58.51 2.03
C LEU A 9 -39.67 -57.04 2.49
N LEU A 10 -40.29 -56.75 3.64
CA LEU A 10 -40.34 -55.40 4.21
C LEU A 10 -38.94 -54.90 4.62
N MET A 11 -38.09 -55.74 5.20
CA MET A 11 -36.70 -55.39 5.52
C MET A 11 -35.86 -55.11 4.28
N ARG A 12 -36.05 -55.88 3.19
CA ARG A 12 -35.33 -55.66 1.92
C ARG A 12 -35.77 -54.38 1.22
N VAL A 13 -37.07 -54.06 1.25
CA VAL A 13 -37.59 -52.80 0.71
C VAL A 13 -37.10 -51.60 1.53
N GLY A 14 -37.07 -51.71 2.87
CA GLY A 14 -36.54 -50.67 3.75
C GLY A 14 -35.06 -50.37 3.51
N VAL A 15 -34.21 -51.40 3.44
CA VAL A 15 -32.77 -51.25 3.17
C VAL A 15 -32.51 -50.66 1.77
N MET A 16 -33.30 -51.03 0.76
CA MET A 16 -33.18 -50.46 -0.58
C MET A 16 -33.61 -48.99 -0.63
N LEU A 17 -34.59 -48.59 0.17
CA LEU A 17 -35.09 -47.22 0.25
C LEU A 17 -34.09 -46.30 0.98
N GLU A 18 -33.47 -46.79 2.06
CA GLU A 18 -32.37 -46.08 2.74
C GLU A 18 -31.11 -45.98 1.86
N ALA A 19 -30.73 -47.06 1.15
CA ALA A 19 -29.60 -47.03 0.22
C ALA A 19 -29.83 -46.09 -0.96
N ALA A 20 -31.06 -46.04 -1.51
CA ALA A 20 -31.42 -45.11 -2.57
C ALA A 20 -31.42 -43.65 -2.09
N ALA A 21 -31.88 -43.36 -0.86
CA ALA A 21 -31.82 -42.03 -0.28
C ALA A 21 -30.36 -41.56 -0.07
N LEU A 22 -29.47 -42.48 0.33
CA LEU A 22 -28.04 -42.19 0.52
C LEU A 22 -27.31 -41.95 -0.81
N ILE A 23 -27.67 -42.69 -1.87
CA ILE A 23 -27.18 -42.44 -3.24
C ILE A 23 -27.70 -41.12 -3.80
N CYS A 24 -28.98 -40.77 -3.55
CA CYS A 24 -29.54 -39.48 -3.96
C CYS A 24 -28.85 -38.30 -3.25
N LEU A 25 -28.54 -38.41 -1.94
CA LEU A 25 -27.78 -37.39 -1.21
C LEU A 25 -26.35 -37.21 -1.75
N ILE A 26 -25.68 -38.31 -2.12
CA ILE A 26 -24.36 -38.25 -2.77
C ILE A 26 -24.47 -37.63 -4.18
N ALA A 27 -25.50 -37.98 -4.95
CA ALA A 27 -25.71 -37.42 -6.30
C ALA A 27 -26.04 -35.92 -6.26
N THR A 28 -26.82 -35.45 -5.29
CA THR A 28 -27.03 -34.01 -5.04
C THR A 28 -25.78 -33.33 -4.48
N GLY A 29 -24.98 -34.03 -3.66
CA GLY A 29 -23.70 -33.51 -3.13
C GLY A 29 -22.62 -33.38 -4.19
N VAL A 30 -22.63 -34.22 -5.23
CA VAL A 30 -21.67 -34.17 -6.35
C VAL A 30 -22.08 -33.18 -7.42
N THR A 31 -23.38 -32.94 -7.64
CA THR A 31 -23.87 -32.00 -8.67
C THR A 31 -24.07 -30.57 -8.16
N SER A 32 -24.06 -30.33 -6.84
CA SER A 32 -24.16 -28.97 -6.26
C SER A 32 -22.81 -28.29 -5.99
N ARG A 33 -21.67 -28.91 -6.36
CA ARG A 33 -20.33 -28.29 -6.29
C ARG A 33 -19.99 -27.52 -7.58
N LYS A 34 -20.83 -26.57 -7.92
CA LYS A 34 -20.51 -25.45 -8.83
C LYS A 34 -21.22 -24.18 -8.35
N GLY A 35 -21.03 -23.88 -7.06
CA GLY A 35 -21.36 -22.60 -6.45
C GLY A 35 -20.08 -22.00 -5.91
N LYS A 36 -19.83 -20.73 -6.21
CA LYS A 36 -18.74 -19.90 -5.68
C LYS A 36 -18.61 -20.09 -4.17
N GLU A 37 -17.56 -20.77 -3.74
CA GLU A 37 -16.93 -20.47 -2.45
C GLU A 37 -16.11 -19.20 -2.69
N GLU A 38 -16.67 -18.04 -2.33
CA GLU A 38 -15.85 -16.92 -1.92
C GLU A 38 -15.10 -17.36 -0.67
N GLU A 39 -13.91 -17.92 -0.87
CA GLU A 39 -12.92 -18.01 0.19
C GLU A 39 -12.58 -16.59 0.61
N THR A 40 -13.22 -16.11 1.68
CA THR A 40 -12.61 -15.15 2.58
C THR A 40 -11.29 -15.75 3.04
N LYS A 41 -10.19 -15.45 2.33
CA LYS A 41 -8.83 -15.60 2.83
C LYS A 41 -8.74 -14.73 4.07
N GLN A 42 -8.99 -15.32 5.23
CA GLN A 42 -8.32 -14.89 6.45
C GLN A 42 -6.83 -15.04 6.14
N THR A 43 -6.18 -13.93 5.81
CA THR A 43 -4.73 -13.81 5.81
C THR A 43 -4.26 -14.21 7.19
N SER A 44 -3.85 -15.47 7.30
CA SER A 44 -3.21 -15.99 8.49
C SER A 44 -1.97 -15.13 8.71
N ALA A 45 -1.90 -14.50 9.89
CA ALA A 45 -0.77 -13.67 10.29
C ALA A 45 0.60 -14.38 10.15
N GLY A 46 0.61 -15.71 10.02
CA GLY A 46 1.80 -16.52 9.74
C GLY A 46 2.45 -16.26 8.38
N GLY A 47 1.68 -15.89 7.34
CA GLY A 47 2.25 -15.63 6.01
C GLY A 47 3.07 -14.33 5.93
N ILE A 48 2.72 -13.34 6.75
CA ILE A 48 3.41 -12.03 6.75
C ILE A 48 4.82 -12.18 7.34
N TRP A 49 5.00 -13.01 8.36
CA TRP A 49 6.31 -13.27 8.95
C TRP A 49 7.25 -14.02 8.00
N GLU A 50 6.75 -15.00 7.27
CA GLU A 50 7.54 -15.74 6.27
C GLU A 50 7.99 -14.83 5.12
N VAL A 51 7.16 -13.85 4.72
CA VAL A 51 7.50 -12.85 3.70
C VAL A 51 8.53 -11.85 4.23
N LEU A 52 8.40 -11.38 5.47
CA LEU A 52 9.37 -10.49 6.13
C LEU A 52 10.75 -11.16 6.32
N GLU A 53 10.78 -12.43 6.70
CA GLU A 53 12.04 -13.20 6.86
C GLU A 53 12.72 -13.47 5.51
N LYS A 54 11.95 -13.76 4.45
CA LYS A 54 12.50 -13.91 3.09
C LYS A 54 13.04 -12.58 2.55
N HIS A 55 12.40 -11.45 2.90
CA HIS A 55 12.88 -10.12 2.56
C HIS A 55 14.21 -9.77 3.24
N GLN A 56 14.37 -10.04 4.54
CA GLN A 56 15.65 -9.86 5.23
C GLN A 56 16.80 -10.70 4.63
N ARG A 57 16.48 -11.77 3.90
CA ARG A 57 17.44 -12.62 3.18
C ARG A 57 17.62 -12.27 1.70
N GLY A 58 16.94 -11.25 1.17
CA GLY A 58 17.06 -10.81 -0.23
C GLY A 58 16.42 -11.76 -1.27
N GLU A 59 15.48 -12.61 -0.86
CA GLU A 59 14.80 -13.56 -1.74
C GLU A 59 13.51 -12.97 -2.33
N ILE A 60 13.30 -13.11 -3.64
CA ILE A 60 12.10 -12.64 -4.34
C ILE A 60 10.88 -13.49 -3.97
N VAL A 61 9.78 -12.83 -3.58
CA VAL A 61 8.51 -13.49 -3.22
C VAL A 61 7.50 -13.28 -4.35
N GLU A 62 7.09 -14.38 -4.99
CA GLU A 62 6.05 -14.38 -6.03
C GLU A 62 4.65 -14.50 -5.39
N THR A 63 3.75 -13.57 -5.75
CA THR A 63 2.32 -13.66 -5.40
C THR A 63 1.57 -14.44 -6.49
N GLN A 64 0.41 -15.03 -6.16
CA GLN A 64 -0.43 -15.84 -7.07
C GLN A 64 -0.90 -15.12 -8.38
N SER A 65 -0.59 -13.83 -8.55
CA SER A 65 -0.86 -13.01 -9.76
C SER A 65 0.32 -13.01 -10.76
N GLY A 66 1.51 -13.49 -10.38
CA GLY A 66 2.75 -13.25 -11.14
C GLY A 66 3.34 -11.85 -10.93
N ASP A 67 2.69 -11.03 -10.10
CA ASP A 67 3.22 -9.75 -9.64
C ASP A 67 4.16 -9.98 -8.45
N TYR A 68 5.40 -9.55 -8.62
CA TYR A 68 6.43 -9.56 -7.59
C TYR A 68 6.13 -8.50 -6.52
N ILE A 69 6.45 -8.79 -5.26
CA ILE A 69 6.46 -7.75 -4.22
C ILE A 69 7.55 -6.74 -4.59
N LYS A 70 7.10 -5.56 -4.98
CA LYS A 70 7.93 -4.38 -5.23
C LYS A 70 8.22 -3.70 -3.90
N TRP A 71 9.49 -3.39 -3.64
CA TRP A 71 9.88 -2.67 -2.44
C TRP A 71 10.89 -1.59 -2.78
N VAL A 72 10.63 -0.37 -2.34
CA VAL A 72 11.53 0.77 -2.58
C VAL A 72 11.88 1.40 -1.26
N ASP A 73 13.16 1.72 -1.10
CA ASP A 73 13.61 2.59 -0.03
C ASP A 73 13.17 4.02 -0.34
N PHE A 74 12.41 4.61 0.56
CA PHE A 74 12.05 6.03 0.50
C PHE A 74 13.03 6.83 1.34
N THR A 75 14.13 7.24 0.73
CA THR A 75 15.21 8.01 1.37
C THR A 75 15.35 9.41 0.75
N VAL A 76 14.22 10.01 0.39
CA VAL A 76 14.20 11.36 -0.19
C VAL A 76 14.48 12.39 0.92
N PRO A 77 15.53 13.22 0.83
CA PRO A 77 15.84 14.21 1.84
C PRO A 77 14.83 15.35 1.79
N ALA A 78 14.61 15.98 2.94
CA ALA A 78 13.69 17.12 3.09
C ALA A 78 14.00 18.26 2.11
N ASP A 79 15.28 18.52 1.83
CA ASP A 79 15.70 19.55 0.87
C ASP A 79 15.22 19.24 -0.55
N ALA A 80 15.26 17.98 -0.98
CA ALA A 80 14.80 17.56 -2.31
C ALA A 80 13.28 17.67 -2.43
N MET A 81 12.56 17.23 -1.39
CA MET A 81 11.09 17.37 -1.34
C MET A 81 10.67 18.84 -1.37
N THR A 82 11.32 19.68 -0.55
CA THR A 82 11.03 21.12 -0.49
C THR A 82 11.25 21.79 -1.85
N LYS A 83 12.35 21.43 -2.52
CA LYS A 83 12.66 21.96 -3.85
C LYS A 83 11.62 21.54 -4.89
N ALA A 84 11.28 20.25 -4.96
CA ALA A 84 10.27 19.76 -5.89
C ALA A 84 8.90 20.38 -5.62
N TYR A 85 8.53 20.52 -4.34
CA TYR A 85 7.32 21.21 -3.90
C TYR A 85 7.28 22.68 -4.33
N GLN A 86 8.41 23.40 -4.22
CA GLN A 86 8.47 24.80 -4.64
C GLN A 86 8.20 24.94 -6.14
N TYR A 87 8.79 24.09 -6.98
CA TYR A 87 8.53 24.09 -8.42
C TYR A 87 7.06 23.82 -8.77
N ASP A 88 6.43 22.92 -8.03
CA ASP A 88 5.03 22.55 -8.22
C ASP A 88 4.09 23.71 -7.87
N VAL A 89 4.28 24.35 -6.72
CA VAL A 89 3.52 25.55 -6.31
C VAL A 89 3.79 26.74 -7.23
N ASP A 90 5.03 26.98 -7.63
CA ASP A 90 5.38 28.11 -8.50
C ASP A 90 4.80 27.96 -9.91
N SER A 91 4.70 26.71 -10.39
CA SER A 91 4.10 26.38 -11.70
C SER A 91 2.57 26.39 -11.68
N TYR A 92 1.95 26.47 -10.49
CA TYR A 92 0.51 26.44 -10.37
C TYR A 92 -0.13 27.67 -11.04
N GLY A 93 -1.04 27.41 -11.99
CA GLY A 93 -1.70 28.46 -12.79
C GLY A 93 -0.92 28.91 -14.02
N GLN A 94 0.24 28.32 -14.31
CA GLN A 94 0.95 28.49 -15.58
C GLN A 94 0.41 27.52 -16.65
N GLU A 95 0.79 27.72 -17.92
CA GLU A 95 0.41 26.82 -19.02
C GLU A 95 0.94 25.40 -18.83
N ILE A 96 2.11 25.27 -18.21
CA ILE A 96 2.75 24.00 -17.88
C ILE A 96 2.88 23.91 -16.36
N HIS A 97 2.08 23.04 -15.74
CA HIS A 97 2.17 22.71 -14.33
C HIS A 97 3.14 21.55 -14.13
N LEU A 98 4.08 21.71 -13.20
CA LEU A 98 5.09 20.72 -12.84
C LEU A 98 4.59 19.92 -11.64
N ASN A 99 4.52 18.59 -11.77
CA ASN A 99 4.16 17.72 -10.65
C ASN A 99 5.42 17.36 -9.84
N TRP A 100 5.43 17.69 -8.56
CA TRP A 100 6.57 17.42 -7.69
C TRP A 100 6.93 15.92 -7.57
N ILE A 101 5.94 15.01 -7.61
CA ILE A 101 6.17 13.56 -7.51
C ILE A 101 6.91 13.06 -8.75
N GLU A 102 6.55 13.57 -9.93
CA GLU A 102 7.22 13.23 -11.19
C GLU A 102 8.67 13.71 -11.21
N LEU A 103 8.94 14.91 -10.70
CA LEU A 103 10.31 15.44 -10.56
C LEU A 103 11.17 14.56 -9.63
N LEU A 104 10.60 14.13 -8.50
CA LEU A 104 11.29 13.24 -7.56
C LEU A 104 11.52 11.85 -8.16
N ALA A 105 10.51 11.28 -8.84
CA ALA A 105 10.63 9.99 -9.51
C ALA A 105 11.67 10.01 -10.63
N TYR A 106 11.77 11.11 -11.38
CA TYR A 106 12.81 11.30 -12.40
C TYR A 106 14.22 11.34 -11.80
N ALA A 107 14.40 12.11 -10.72
CA ALA A 107 15.67 12.19 -10.02
C ALA A 107 16.09 10.83 -9.45
N ALA A 108 15.16 10.10 -8.83
CA ALA A 108 15.39 8.76 -8.32
C ALA A 108 15.73 7.76 -9.44
N ALA A 109 15.02 7.80 -10.58
CA ALA A 109 15.26 6.90 -11.69
C ALA A 109 16.65 7.09 -12.34
N ARG A 110 17.20 8.31 -12.31
CA ARG A 110 18.57 8.57 -12.81
C ARG A 110 19.65 8.11 -11.84
N GLN A 111 19.42 8.26 -10.55
CA GLN A 111 20.44 8.01 -9.51
C GLN A 111 20.30 6.65 -8.82
N GLY A 112 19.25 5.88 -9.15
CA GLY A 112 18.97 4.60 -8.51
C GLY A 112 18.42 4.74 -7.09
N GLY A 113 17.70 5.82 -6.80
CA GLY A 113 17.14 6.09 -5.47
C GLY A 113 18.08 6.80 -4.48
N ASP A 114 19.32 7.10 -4.87
CA ASP A 114 20.25 7.88 -4.03
C ASP A 114 20.09 9.40 -4.26
N PHE A 115 19.71 10.12 -3.21
CA PHE A 115 19.48 11.57 -3.27
C PHE A 115 20.69 12.37 -2.78
N GLY A 116 21.75 12.34 -3.58
CA GLY A 116 22.90 13.21 -3.42
C GLY A 116 22.75 14.57 -4.13
N LYS A 117 23.86 15.32 -4.21
CA LYS A 117 23.92 16.60 -4.94
C LYS A 117 23.52 16.49 -6.42
N ALA A 118 23.78 15.33 -7.03
CA ALA A 118 23.43 15.08 -8.42
C ALA A 118 21.91 14.92 -8.62
N ALA A 119 21.20 14.32 -7.66
CA ALA A 119 19.75 14.23 -7.70
C ALA A 119 19.10 15.61 -7.63
N MET A 120 19.61 16.51 -6.78
CA MET A 120 19.15 17.90 -6.71
C MET A 120 19.30 18.65 -8.03
N LYS A 121 20.40 18.41 -8.76
CA LYS A 121 20.63 18.98 -10.09
C LYS A 121 19.70 18.38 -11.13
N ASN A 122 19.40 17.07 -11.04
CA ASN A 122 18.45 16.42 -11.95
C ASN A 122 17.02 16.97 -11.79
N ILE A 123 16.62 17.35 -10.57
CA ILE A 123 15.32 18.00 -10.34
C ILE A 123 15.27 19.33 -11.09
N ASP A 124 16.31 20.17 -10.95
CA ASP A 124 16.40 21.46 -11.63
C ASP A 124 16.41 21.27 -13.17
N GLU A 125 17.23 20.34 -13.66
CA GLU A 125 17.29 20.00 -15.10
C GLU A 125 15.94 19.51 -15.63
N CYS A 126 15.22 18.70 -14.86
CA CYS A 126 13.91 18.20 -15.27
C CYS A 126 12.88 19.33 -15.33
N ALA A 127 12.83 20.18 -14.30
CA ALA A 127 11.94 21.33 -14.26
C ALA A 127 12.19 22.28 -15.45
N ASP A 128 13.45 22.59 -15.75
CA ASP A 128 13.82 23.43 -16.90
C ASP A 128 13.39 22.82 -18.24
N GLU A 129 13.57 21.51 -18.42
CA GLU A 129 13.21 20.83 -19.66
C GLU A 129 11.70 20.74 -19.86
N LEU A 130 10.94 20.55 -18.78
CA LEU A 130 9.48 20.57 -18.81
C LEU A 130 8.96 21.98 -19.12
N GLN A 131 9.55 23.03 -18.53
CA GLN A 131 9.20 24.42 -18.85
C GLN A 131 9.49 24.81 -20.30
N LYS A 132 10.47 24.17 -20.96
CA LYS A 132 10.73 24.33 -22.40
C LYS A 132 9.69 23.63 -23.29
N GLY A 133 8.70 22.96 -22.71
CA GLY A 133 7.62 22.27 -23.42
C GLY A 133 7.96 20.84 -23.84
N ARG A 134 8.98 20.20 -23.26
CA ARG A 134 9.19 18.77 -23.45
C ARG A 134 8.21 17.99 -22.57
N THR A 135 7.75 16.85 -23.06
CA THR A 135 6.86 15.99 -22.30
C THR A 135 7.64 14.98 -21.46
N MET A 136 7.04 14.53 -20.37
CA MET A 136 7.70 13.63 -19.42
C MET A 136 7.99 12.25 -20.04
N GLU A 137 7.20 11.80 -21.01
CA GLU A 137 7.40 10.53 -21.71
C GLU A 137 8.73 10.51 -22.48
N ILE A 138 9.08 11.64 -23.13
CA ILE A 138 10.33 11.76 -23.88
C ILE A 138 11.54 11.76 -22.92
N LEU A 139 11.41 12.46 -21.78
CA LEU A 139 12.48 12.55 -20.79
C LEU A 139 12.74 11.21 -20.09
N THR A 140 11.69 10.38 -19.96
CA THR A 140 11.71 9.12 -19.22
C THR A 140 11.83 7.88 -20.11
N GLU A 141 11.82 8.02 -21.44
CA GLU A 141 11.88 6.90 -22.39
C GLU A 141 13.09 5.97 -22.15
N LYS A 142 14.23 6.55 -21.76
CA LYS A 142 15.47 5.81 -21.46
C LYS A 142 15.56 5.30 -20.01
N LEU A 143 14.61 5.70 -19.15
CA LEU A 143 14.59 5.40 -17.72
C LEU A 143 13.63 4.24 -17.44
N LYS A 144 14.13 3.01 -17.54
CA LYS A 144 13.35 1.78 -17.29
C LYS A 144 12.63 1.76 -15.93
N TYR A 145 13.22 2.36 -14.90
CA TYR A 145 12.70 2.34 -13.53
C TYR A 145 11.82 3.56 -13.19
N TYR A 146 11.60 4.49 -14.12
CA TYR A 146 10.77 5.66 -13.84
C TYR A 146 9.33 5.31 -13.41
N PRO A 147 8.58 4.43 -14.12
CA PRO A 147 7.22 4.08 -13.70
C PRO A 147 7.17 3.44 -12.31
N TYR A 148 8.23 2.72 -11.95
CA TYR A 148 8.37 2.06 -10.65
C TYR A 148 8.51 3.08 -9.50
N TYR A 149 9.39 4.07 -9.64
CA TYR A 149 9.53 5.13 -8.64
C TYR A 149 8.31 6.04 -8.59
N LEU A 150 7.68 6.32 -9.74
CA LEU A 150 6.46 7.12 -9.78
C LEU A 150 5.33 6.45 -9.01
N GLU A 151 5.09 5.15 -9.24
CA GLU A 151 4.11 4.35 -8.50
C GLU A 151 4.39 4.39 -6.99
N ALA A 152 5.65 4.13 -6.60
CA ALA A 152 6.02 4.08 -5.19
C ALA A 152 5.92 5.44 -4.49
N TYR A 153 6.38 6.52 -5.11
CA TYR A 153 6.32 7.85 -4.51
C TYR A 153 4.91 8.43 -4.53
N THR A 154 4.10 8.09 -5.54
CA THR A 154 2.67 8.43 -5.53
C THR A 154 1.94 7.75 -4.38
N ALA A 155 2.29 6.51 -4.05
CA ALA A 155 1.69 5.81 -2.91
C ALA A 155 2.08 6.36 -1.53
N VAL A 156 3.14 7.19 -1.43
CA VAL A 156 3.60 7.78 -0.17
C VAL A 156 3.19 9.25 -0.05
N LEU A 157 3.34 10.00 -1.14
CA LEU A 157 3.18 11.45 -1.19
C LEU A 157 1.91 11.88 -1.94
N GLY A 158 1.15 10.93 -2.46
CA GLY A 158 -0.09 11.15 -3.16
C GLY A 158 -1.07 11.97 -2.31
N GLY A 159 -1.71 12.96 -2.93
CA GLY A 159 -2.71 13.78 -2.25
C GLY A 159 -2.17 14.77 -1.21
N PHE A 160 -0.86 14.80 -0.96
CA PHE A 160 -0.28 15.76 0.00
C PHE A 160 -0.27 17.17 -0.54
N VAL A 161 -0.18 17.37 -1.86
CA VAL A 161 -0.21 18.69 -2.49
C VAL A 161 -1.49 18.82 -3.32
N GLY A 162 -2.16 19.96 -3.20
CA GLY A 162 -3.33 20.26 -4.01
C GLY A 162 -4.08 21.51 -3.55
N GLU A 163 -5.27 21.71 -4.12
CA GLU A 163 -6.16 22.80 -3.72
C GLU A 163 -6.79 22.54 -2.35
N TYR A 164 -6.79 23.56 -1.49
CA TYR A 164 -7.49 23.59 -0.21
C TYR A 164 -8.13 24.95 0.02
N GLU A 165 -9.13 24.98 0.89
CA GLU A 165 -9.83 26.21 1.26
C GLU A 165 -9.37 26.65 2.66
N MET A 166 -8.98 27.91 2.78
CA MET A 166 -8.63 28.52 4.06
C MET A 166 -9.35 29.86 4.14
N ASP A 167 -10.14 30.07 5.19
CA ASP A 167 -10.91 31.30 5.41
C ASP A 167 -11.82 31.73 4.23
N GLY A 168 -12.32 30.76 3.45
CA GLY A 168 -13.15 31.02 2.27
C GLY A 168 -12.38 31.32 0.98
N GLU A 169 -11.04 31.29 1.02
CA GLU A 169 -10.18 31.46 -0.15
C GLU A 169 -9.61 30.11 -0.61
N LYS A 170 -9.69 29.84 -1.91
CA LYS A 170 -9.01 28.69 -2.51
C LYS A 170 -7.52 28.97 -2.63
N ARG A 171 -6.70 28.11 -2.03
CA ARG A 171 -5.24 28.14 -2.09
C ARG A 171 -4.73 26.80 -2.60
N TYR A 172 -3.51 26.80 -3.10
CA TYR A 172 -2.83 25.59 -3.57
C TYR A 172 -1.55 25.39 -2.78
N GLY A 173 -1.28 24.16 -2.33
CA GLY A 173 -0.07 23.86 -1.58
C GLY A 173 -0.19 22.57 -0.77
N LEU A 174 0.64 22.48 0.28
CA LEU A 174 0.69 21.30 1.14
C LEU A 174 -0.57 21.20 2.02
N LYS A 175 -1.25 20.06 1.91
CA LYS A 175 -2.45 19.66 2.64
C LYS A 175 -2.17 18.58 3.68
N ALA A 176 -0.94 18.10 3.76
CA ALA A 176 -0.53 17.12 4.77
C ALA A 176 -0.57 17.75 6.16
N TYR A 177 -1.09 17.00 7.13
CA TYR A 177 -1.21 17.45 8.51
C TYR A 177 -0.11 16.86 9.38
N SER A 178 0.33 17.64 10.36
CA SER A 178 1.12 17.12 11.47
C SER A 178 0.20 16.30 12.41
N PRO A 179 0.67 15.18 12.97
CA PRO A 179 -0.07 14.44 14.01
C PRO A 179 -0.27 15.28 15.28
N ILE A 180 0.54 16.31 15.46
CA ILE A 180 0.57 17.16 16.63
C ILE A 180 0.00 18.51 16.24
N ALA A 181 -0.99 18.98 17.00
CA ALA A 181 -1.66 20.24 16.71
C ALA A 181 -0.68 21.42 16.77
N ALA A 182 -1.02 22.47 16.02
CA ALA A 182 -0.23 23.69 15.99
C ALA A 182 -0.10 24.32 17.39
N GLY A 183 1.11 24.81 17.71
CA GLY A 183 1.41 25.47 18.98
C GLY A 183 1.87 24.55 20.11
N PHE A 184 1.86 23.23 19.91
CA PHE A 184 2.41 22.27 20.86
C PHE A 184 3.83 21.86 20.49
N TYR A 185 4.70 21.85 21.49
CA TYR A 185 6.10 21.45 21.32
C TYR A 185 6.23 19.93 21.40
N TYR A 186 7.04 19.37 20.52
CA TYR A 186 7.48 17.99 20.56
C TYR A 186 8.96 17.89 20.20
N THR A 187 9.59 16.82 20.65
CA THR A 187 10.93 16.43 20.20
C THR A 187 10.84 15.09 19.52
N ASP A 188 11.62 14.89 18.47
CA ASP A 188 11.76 13.62 17.79
C ASP A 188 13.22 13.15 17.78
N TYR A 189 13.38 11.86 17.48
CA TYR A 189 14.66 11.25 17.22
C TYR A 189 14.61 10.55 15.87
N ASP A 190 15.63 10.76 15.06
CA ASP A 190 15.86 9.97 13.86
C ASP A 190 16.50 8.64 14.25
N ASP A 191 15.67 7.70 14.68
CA ASP A 191 16.07 6.34 15.04
C ASP A 191 15.54 5.29 14.06
N PHE A 192 15.13 5.70 12.86
CA PHE A 192 14.64 4.81 11.83
C PHE A 192 15.75 3.82 11.41
N GLY A 193 15.49 2.52 11.57
CA GLY A 193 16.48 1.47 11.34
C GLY A 193 17.52 1.30 12.45
N ALA A 194 17.47 2.09 13.54
CA ALA A 194 18.37 1.92 14.67
C ALA A 194 18.14 0.56 15.33
N SER A 195 19.21 -0.23 15.46
CA SER A 195 19.20 -1.49 16.19
C SER A 195 19.55 -1.25 17.65
N ARG A 196 18.88 -1.96 18.55
CA ARG A 196 19.22 -1.99 19.97
C ARG A 196 20.60 -2.62 20.16
N SER A 197 21.37 -2.11 21.12
CA SER A 197 22.71 -2.63 21.46
C SER A 197 22.70 -3.90 22.32
N TYR A 198 21.53 -4.32 22.83
CA TYR A 198 21.37 -5.53 23.66
C TYR A 198 20.14 -6.34 23.23
N GLY A 199 20.33 -7.61 22.87
CA GLY A 199 19.30 -8.54 22.40
C GLY A 199 19.28 -8.77 20.88
N TYR A 200 18.33 -9.59 20.39
CA TYR A 200 18.13 -9.85 18.96
C TYR A 200 17.78 -8.54 18.22
N ALA A 201 18.41 -8.30 17.06
CA ALA A 201 18.25 -7.04 16.32
C ALA A 201 16.79 -6.86 15.86
N ARG A 202 16.10 -5.90 16.46
CA ARG A 202 14.79 -5.42 16.02
C ARG A 202 14.99 -3.99 15.53
N PRO A 203 15.15 -3.77 14.21
CA PRO A 203 15.24 -2.41 13.69
C PRO A 203 13.95 -1.66 14.04
N HIS A 204 14.10 -0.43 14.53
CA HIS A 204 12.96 0.44 14.74
C HIS A 204 12.40 0.89 13.39
N LEU A 205 11.13 0.56 13.10
CA LEU A 205 10.46 0.90 11.85
C LEU A 205 9.30 1.84 12.16
N GLY A 206 9.64 3.03 12.64
CA GLY A 206 8.70 4.03 13.09
C GLY A 206 9.41 5.33 13.43
N HIS A 207 8.63 6.40 13.59
CA HIS A 207 9.12 7.69 14.06
C HIS A 207 8.62 7.91 15.48
N ASP A 208 9.55 8.09 16.42
CA ASP A 208 9.21 8.37 17.80
C ASP A 208 9.08 9.89 18.02
N MET A 209 7.89 10.33 18.39
CA MET A 209 7.61 11.72 18.77
C MET A 209 7.28 11.80 20.26
N MET A 210 7.99 12.66 20.98
CA MET A 210 7.81 12.90 22.40
C MET A 210 7.14 14.26 22.63
N GLY A 211 5.87 14.25 23.00
CA GLY A 211 5.10 15.45 23.36
C GLY A 211 5.04 15.71 24.87
N GLN A 212 4.65 16.93 25.25
CA GLN A 212 4.34 17.25 26.66
C GLN A 212 2.99 16.65 27.08
N ILE A 213 2.78 16.51 28.40
CA ILE A 213 1.49 16.09 28.96
C ILE A 213 0.40 17.08 28.52
N GLY A 214 -0.66 16.56 27.90
CA GLY A 214 -1.78 17.37 27.39
C GLY A 214 -1.62 17.83 25.93
N THR A 215 -0.59 17.37 25.21
CA THR A 215 -0.46 17.60 23.76
C THR A 215 -1.57 16.85 23.02
N PRO A 216 -2.47 17.54 22.29
CA PRO A 216 -3.49 16.90 21.48
C PRO A 216 -2.85 16.19 20.29
N ILE A 217 -3.31 14.97 20.04
CA ILE A 217 -2.92 14.17 18.89
C ILE A 217 -4.09 14.17 17.91
N GLU A 218 -3.83 14.64 16.70
CA GLU A 218 -4.77 14.61 15.59
C GLU A 218 -4.57 13.31 14.82
N ILE A 219 -5.68 12.60 14.59
CA ILE A 219 -5.64 11.39 13.78
C ILE A 219 -5.54 11.83 12.31
N ILE A 220 -4.34 11.69 11.74
CA ILE A 220 -4.04 12.07 10.36
C ILE A 220 -4.73 11.13 9.34
N CYS A 221 -5.20 9.97 9.78
CA CYS A 221 -5.84 8.96 8.94
C CYS A 221 -7.35 8.85 9.21
N GLY A 222 -8.16 9.09 8.18
CA GLY A 222 -9.58 8.74 8.20
C GLY A 222 -9.74 7.22 8.18
N THR A 223 -9.82 6.58 9.35
CA THR A 223 -10.32 5.21 9.44
C THR A 223 -11.84 5.25 9.62
N CYS A 224 -12.58 4.79 8.61
CA CYS A 224 -13.91 4.25 8.87
C CYS A 224 -13.71 2.85 9.45
N ALA A 225 -13.96 2.68 10.75
CA ALA A 225 -14.07 1.35 11.33
C ALA A 225 -15.41 0.72 10.88
N SER A 226 -15.46 0.22 9.64
CA SER A 226 -16.55 -0.67 9.23
C SER A 226 -16.21 -2.08 9.66
N LYS A 227 -17.01 -2.63 10.59
CA LYS A 227 -17.12 -4.08 10.74
C LYS A 227 -17.73 -4.61 9.45
N ASN A 228 -16.86 -5.15 8.59
CA ASN A 228 -17.11 -5.82 7.32
C ASN A 228 -16.87 -4.94 6.09
N ASP A 229 -16.04 -5.51 5.21
CA ASP A 229 -15.73 -5.12 3.83
C ASP A 229 -14.86 -3.88 3.61
N VAL A 230 -13.56 -4.19 3.58
CA VAL A 230 -12.45 -3.54 2.87
C VAL A 230 -12.77 -2.22 2.17
N GLN A 231 -12.25 -1.14 2.75
CA GLN A 231 -11.68 -0.03 1.99
C GLN A 231 -10.36 0.34 2.66
N VAL A 232 -9.26 0.02 1.97
CA VAL A 232 -7.95 0.59 2.29
C VAL A 232 -7.94 1.97 1.67
N PHE A 233 -8.05 3.00 2.50
CA PHE A 233 -7.54 4.32 2.17
C PHE A 233 -6.20 4.46 2.89
N ALA A 234 -5.14 4.11 2.18
CA ALA A 234 -3.87 4.81 2.35
C ALA A 234 -3.99 6.08 1.48
N PHE A 235 -3.44 7.18 1.98
CA PHE A 235 -3.31 8.39 1.16
C PHE A 235 -2.48 8.11 -0.09
#